data_AF-A0A7K0DH44-F1
#
_entry.id   AF-A0A7K0DH44-F1
#
_cell.length_a   1.000
_cell.length_b   1.000
_cell.length_c   1.000
_cell.angle_alpha   90.00
_cell.angle_beta   90.00
_cell.angle_gamma   90.00
#
_symmetry.space_group_name_H-M   'P 1'
#
loop_
_entity.id
_entity.type
_entity.pdbx_description
1 polymer ?
#
loop_
_entity_poly.entity_id
_entity_poly.type
_entity_poly.pdbx_seq_one_letter_code
_entity_poly.pdbx_strand_id
1 'polypeptide(L)'
;MIRLIARSFFAVLAAVLLLGSSVSAQPPAIPEPTPSDVARIAPNNRNPAALSQRIAVFDAEVNGFLSRATAHRNWESRLGTEETALRGRKAALDAEGNALEARRPSPYASGGAISAFNAQIDAYNGKVDAYNTDVDNHDADIGRYNGERTALLTLQQQLLQEAEAIDAELAHVETEAQRASRPRPTAPQPGNQPQKQAPTGVGKPQAPASGNAASRQQQTAALRKYAQDKGVQLVERPVTSRLTADTLSRMSEQEVAALTGGGQRQFDALVRRPDGTYVGVVVRRPAGAAPSEAAFDASISRGGQAQTTLDGADITITQVDVIDPVANEGGLPKPAVPAPPPGSAAAPTTAAPNESGTEQADTPTTGSPNSTAGTLWGVVPNGPSNITITQRDRIHILDGHGDGINGGHAPGTGMPNKTEFPDDWEDDEIIDRIVDVARNPDHPPELQKNGRWLVKGRRNGVDIEVVVLPGGRVWTGYPTGGQGVIHNDEHGNPK
;
A
#
# COMPACT_ATOMS: atom_id res chain seq x y z
N MET A 1 20.35 17.86 31.29
CA MET A 1 20.69 16.42 31.24
C MET A 1 19.51 15.60 30.73
N ILE A 2 18.32 15.63 31.37
CA ILE A 2 17.14 14.85 30.94
C ILE A 2 16.71 15.14 29.49
N ARG A 3 16.56 16.41 29.08
CA ARG A 3 16.31 16.79 27.66
C ARG A 3 17.40 16.33 26.68
N LEU A 4 18.64 16.11 27.16
CA LEU A 4 19.76 15.65 26.33
C LEU A 4 19.69 14.13 26.13
N ILE A 5 19.25 13.38 27.16
CA ILE A 5 19.05 11.93 27.11
C ILE A 5 17.86 11.59 26.20
N ALA A 6 16.72 12.27 26.34
CA ALA A 6 15.55 12.07 25.49
C ALA A 6 15.83 12.35 23.99
N ARG A 7 16.58 13.41 23.69
CA ARG A 7 17.00 13.74 22.31
C ARG A 7 18.01 12.75 21.72
N SER A 8 18.90 12.21 22.55
CA SER A 8 19.87 11.19 22.11
C SER A 8 19.16 9.87 21.80
N PHE A 9 18.13 9.50 22.56
CA PHE A 9 17.26 8.36 22.29
C PHE A 9 16.52 8.49 20.95
N PHE A 10 15.96 9.67 20.65
CA PHE A 10 15.29 9.94 19.38
C PHE A 10 16.22 9.81 18.16
N ALA A 11 17.48 10.25 18.30
CA ALA A 11 18.48 10.13 17.25
C ALA A 11 18.90 8.67 16.99
N VAL A 12 19.00 7.84 18.04
CA VAL A 12 19.30 6.41 17.92
C VAL A 12 18.12 5.64 17.32
N LEU A 13 16.88 5.94 17.74
CA LEU A 13 15.67 5.31 17.20
C LEU A 13 15.50 5.66 15.70
N ALA A 14 15.74 6.92 15.32
CA ALA A 14 15.73 7.35 13.93
C ALA A 14 16.86 6.68 13.11
N ALA A 15 18.07 6.55 13.66
CA ALA A 15 19.20 5.92 12.98
C ALA A 15 18.99 4.40 12.76
N VAL A 16 18.38 3.69 13.72
CA VAL A 16 18.06 2.25 13.60
C VAL A 16 17.01 1.96 12.52
N LEU A 17 16.15 2.93 12.20
CA LEU A 17 15.10 2.82 11.18
C LEU A 17 15.48 3.40 9.81
N LEU A 18 16.36 4.41 9.75
CA LEU A 18 16.77 5.07 8.50
C LEU A 18 17.95 4.39 7.80
N LEU A 19 18.79 3.65 8.53
CA LEU A 19 19.96 2.97 7.96
C LEU A 19 19.62 1.51 7.70
N GLY A 20 19.06 1.23 6.53
CA GLY A 20 18.91 -0.13 5.97
C GLY A 20 20.24 -0.80 5.61
N SER A 21 21.31 -0.56 6.39
CA SER A 21 22.66 -1.03 6.10
C SER A 21 23.42 -1.34 7.38
N SER A 22 23.70 -2.63 7.57
CA SER A 22 24.91 -3.23 8.16
C SER A 22 25.62 -2.46 9.28
N VAL A 23 24.96 -2.20 10.41
CA VAL A 23 25.67 -1.86 11.66
C VAL A 23 25.44 -2.97 12.67
N SER A 24 26.44 -3.84 12.84
CA SER A 24 26.42 -4.94 13.83
C SER A 24 26.89 -4.49 15.24
N ALA A 25 27.02 -3.19 15.46
CA ALA A 25 27.44 -2.68 16.76
C ALA A 25 26.21 -2.57 17.68
N GLN A 26 26.25 -3.30 18.79
CA GLN A 26 25.30 -3.11 19.88
C GLN A 26 25.40 -1.66 20.37
N PRO A 27 24.30 -0.89 20.43
CA PRO A 27 24.36 0.49 20.89
C PRO A 27 24.94 0.52 22.31
N PRO A 28 25.78 1.52 22.64
CA PRO A 28 26.35 1.64 23.97
C PRO A 28 25.24 1.77 25.00
N ALA A 29 25.42 1.11 26.16
CA ALA A 29 24.50 1.23 27.28
C ALA A 29 24.37 2.70 27.68
N ILE A 30 23.15 3.21 27.70
CA ILE A 30 22.87 4.58 28.13
C ILE A 30 22.91 4.59 29.66
N PRO A 31 23.68 5.48 30.29
CA PRO A 31 23.74 5.55 31.75
C PRO A 31 22.37 5.98 32.31
N GLU A 32 21.83 5.19 33.25
CA GLU A 32 20.57 5.51 33.91
C GLU A 32 20.68 6.80 34.74
N PRO A 33 19.69 7.71 34.67
CA PRO A 33 19.66 8.88 35.54
C PRO A 33 19.51 8.45 37.00
N THR A 34 20.37 8.98 37.88
CA THR A 34 20.30 8.60 39.30
C THR A 34 19.11 9.29 39.99
N PRO A 35 18.55 8.71 41.08
CA PRO A 35 17.53 9.38 41.89
C PRO A 35 17.96 10.77 42.36
N SER A 36 19.27 10.99 42.55
CA SER A 36 19.88 12.27 42.91
C SER A 36 19.80 13.31 41.79
N ASP A 37 19.87 12.89 40.52
CA ASP A 37 19.76 13.79 39.36
C ASP A 37 18.32 14.29 39.20
N VAL A 38 17.33 13.43 39.50
CA VAL A 38 15.91 13.77 39.46
C VAL A 38 15.51 14.65 40.65
N ALA A 39 16.01 14.33 41.85
CA ALA A 39 15.70 15.09 43.08
C ALA A 39 16.23 16.54 43.06
N ARG A 40 17.31 16.83 42.33
CA ARG A 40 17.88 18.19 42.23
C ARG A 40 17.04 19.17 41.41
N ILE A 41 16.10 18.69 40.58
CA ILE A 41 15.39 19.52 39.61
C ILE A 41 14.04 20.04 40.15
N ALA A 42 13.45 19.39 41.17
CA ALA A 42 12.16 19.83 41.71
C ALA A 42 11.95 19.44 43.19
N PRO A 43 12.42 20.23 44.16
CA PRO A 43 12.26 19.92 45.58
C PRO A 43 10.81 19.98 46.10
N ASN A 44 9.86 20.51 45.31
CA ASN A 44 8.44 20.66 45.69
C ASN A 44 7.46 19.84 44.85
N ASN A 45 7.93 18.92 44.01
CA ASN A 45 7.03 18.11 43.18
C ASN A 45 6.43 16.95 44.00
N ARG A 46 5.12 16.71 43.91
CA ARG A 46 4.41 15.81 44.84
C ARG A 46 4.71 14.32 44.68
N ASN A 47 5.39 13.86 43.62
CA ASN A 47 5.88 12.47 43.54
C ASN A 47 7.00 12.24 42.50
N PRO A 48 8.25 12.69 42.73
CA PRO A 48 9.38 12.43 41.82
C PRO A 48 9.64 10.94 41.58
N ALA A 49 9.26 10.08 42.53
CA ALA A 49 9.36 8.63 42.36
C ALA A 49 8.44 8.11 41.24
N ALA A 50 7.25 8.68 41.07
CA ALA A 50 6.34 8.28 39.99
C ALA A 50 6.88 8.63 38.60
N LEU A 51 7.51 9.80 38.44
CA LEU A 51 8.15 10.19 37.18
C LEU A 51 9.36 9.30 36.86
N SER A 52 10.22 9.04 37.86
CA SER A 52 11.32 8.08 37.70
C SER A 52 10.83 6.69 37.31
N GLN A 53 9.74 6.21 37.91
CA GLN A 53 9.17 4.92 37.57
C GLN A 53 8.64 4.87 36.14
N ARG A 54 7.98 5.94 35.66
CA ARG A 54 7.51 6.03 34.26
C ARG A 54 8.67 6.07 33.26
N ILE A 55 9.74 6.79 33.57
CA ILE A 55 10.96 6.79 32.74
C ILE A 55 11.55 5.38 32.64
N ALA A 56 11.66 4.66 33.76
CA ALA A 56 12.18 3.29 33.77
C ALA A 56 11.29 2.31 32.97
N VAL A 57 9.96 2.46 33.03
CA VAL A 57 9.03 1.67 32.20
C VAL A 57 9.22 1.99 30.72
N PHE A 58 9.28 3.27 30.35
CA PHE A 58 9.54 3.70 28.98
C PHE A 58 10.87 3.15 28.44
N ASP A 59 11.95 3.21 29.23
CA ASP A 59 13.25 2.66 28.84
C ASP A 59 13.18 1.13 28.60
N ALA A 60 12.44 0.40 29.44
CA ALA A 60 12.21 -1.04 29.24
C ALA A 60 11.43 -1.32 27.96
N GLU A 61 10.41 -0.52 27.65
CA GLU A 61 9.62 -0.66 26.42
C GLU A 61 10.44 -0.37 25.17
N VAL A 62 11.29 0.66 25.18
CA VAL A 62 12.21 0.95 24.08
C VAL A 62 13.21 -0.18 23.86
N ASN A 63 13.79 -0.74 24.93
CA ASN A 63 14.68 -1.89 24.81
C ASN A 63 13.97 -3.13 24.24
N GLY A 64 12.71 -3.35 24.63
CA GLY A 64 11.84 -4.37 24.03
C GLY A 64 11.55 -4.13 22.55
N PHE A 65 11.29 -2.88 22.16
CA PHE A 65 11.14 -2.47 20.76
C PHE A 65 12.42 -2.75 19.94
N LEU A 66 13.59 -2.35 20.43
CA LEU A 66 14.88 -2.56 19.75
C LEU A 66 15.20 -4.05 19.54
N SER A 67 14.89 -4.88 20.53
CA SER A 67 15.06 -6.34 20.44
C SER A 67 14.18 -6.93 19.33
N ARG A 68 12.90 -6.54 19.27
CA ARG A 68 11.98 -6.97 18.21
C ARG A 68 12.42 -6.46 16.83
N ALA A 69 12.84 -5.21 16.73
CA ALA A 69 13.35 -4.64 15.47
C ALA A 69 14.61 -5.37 14.97
N THR A 70 15.44 -5.90 15.87
CA THR A 70 16.60 -6.73 15.51
C THR A 70 16.16 -8.12 15.04
N ALA A 71 15.22 -8.76 15.73
CA ALA A 71 14.65 -10.04 15.30
C ALA A 71 14.01 -9.94 13.91
N HIS A 72 13.27 -8.86 13.65
CA HIS A 72 12.66 -8.58 12.36
C HIS A 72 13.68 -8.45 11.22
N ARG A 73 14.82 -7.75 11.46
CA ARG A 73 15.92 -7.68 10.48
C ARG A 73 16.56 -9.04 10.19
N ASN A 74 16.74 -9.87 11.22
CA ASN A 74 17.26 -11.21 11.02
C ASN A 74 16.30 -12.07 10.18
N TRP A 75 15.00 -11.88 10.36
CA TRP A 75 14.00 -12.58 9.58
C TRP A 75 13.97 -12.12 8.11
N GLU A 76 14.08 -10.82 7.85
CA GLU A 76 14.22 -10.26 6.50
C GLU A 76 15.41 -10.89 5.76
N SER A 77 16.56 -11.02 6.42
CA SER A 77 17.74 -11.68 5.85
C SER A 77 17.49 -13.17 5.54
N ARG A 78 16.71 -13.87 6.38
CA ARG A 78 16.34 -15.26 6.14
C ARG A 78 15.42 -15.38 4.93
N LEU A 79 14.40 -14.53 4.82
CA LEU A 79 13.49 -14.48 3.69
C LEU A 79 14.25 -14.29 2.37
N GLY A 80 15.20 -13.34 2.30
CA GLY A 80 16.01 -13.15 1.09
C GLY A 80 16.87 -14.37 0.71
N THR A 81 17.33 -15.14 1.70
CA THR A 81 18.07 -16.39 1.46
C THR A 81 17.14 -17.48 0.92
N GLU A 82 15.95 -17.62 1.49
CA GLU A 82 14.93 -18.58 1.04
C GLU A 82 14.44 -18.24 -0.38
N GLU A 83 14.19 -16.96 -0.69
CA GLU A 83 13.80 -16.51 -2.02
C GLU A 83 14.88 -16.89 -3.07
N THR A 84 16.15 -16.67 -2.75
CA THR A 84 17.26 -17.06 -3.63
C THR A 84 17.29 -18.58 -3.86
N ALA A 85 17.05 -19.37 -2.82
CA ALA A 85 16.97 -20.82 -2.92
C ALA A 85 15.79 -21.28 -3.78
N LEU A 86 14.61 -20.66 -3.64
CA LEU A 86 13.43 -20.92 -4.47
C LEU A 86 13.69 -20.62 -5.94
N ARG A 87 14.30 -19.47 -6.26
CA ARG A 87 14.70 -19.13 -7.63
C ARG A 87 15.64 -20.18 -8.23
N GLY A 88 16.60 -20.68 -7.43
CA GLY A 88 17.48 -21.77 -7.83
C GLY A 88 16.75 -23.08 -8.11
N ARG A 89 15.80 -23.46 -7.25
CA ARG A 89 14.94 -24.65 -7.44
C ARG A 89 14.08 -24.52 -8.69
N LYS A 90 13.48 -23.36 -8.93
CA LYS A 90 12.69 -23.09 -10.14
C LYS A 90 13.53 -23.30 -11.40
N ALA A 91 14.73 -22.70 -11.46
CA ALA A 91 15.62 -22.86 -12.62
C ALA A 91 16.00 -24.33 -12.87
N ALA A 92 16.21 -25.11 -11.80
CA ALA A 92 16.47 -26.55 -11.93
C ALA A 92 15.25 -27.32 -12.47
N LEU A 93 14.04 -26.99 -12.02
CA LEU A 93 12.79 -27.58 -12.53
C LEU A 93 12.53 -27.20 -14.00
N ASP A 94 12.81 -25.95 -14.39
CA ASP A 94 12.69 -25.52 -15.79
C ASP A 94 13.67 -26.32 -16.67
N ALA A 95 14.91 -26.51 -16.22
CA ALA A 95 15.91 -27.30 -16.93
C ALA A 95 15.53 -28.79 -17.04
N GLU A 96 14.99 -29.37 -15.97
CA GLU A 96 14.51 -30.76 -15.97
C GLU A 96 13.30 -30.95 -16.90
N GLY A 97 12.33 -30.01 -16.88
CA GLY A 97 11.19 -30.02 -17.80
C GLY A 97 11.63 -29.96 -19.27
N ASN A 98 12.57 -29.07 -19.60
CA ASN A 98 13.16 -29.00 -20.94
C ASN A 98 13.86 -30.30 -21.35
N ALA A 99 14.56 -30.96 -20.42
CA ALA A 99 15.22 -32.24 -20.67
C ALA A 99 14.22 -33.38 -20.88
N LEU A 100 13.06 -33.34 -20.20
CA LEU A 100 11.98 -34.31 -20.41
C LEU A 100 11.32 -34.10 -21.77
N GLU A 101 11.01 -32.86 -22.15
CA GLU A 101 10.42 -32.60 -23.47
C GLU A 101 11.36 -33.04 -24.61
N ALA A 102 12.68 -32.82 -24.45
CA ALA A 102 13.67 -33.31 -25.41
C ALA A 102 13.76 -34.85 -25.49
N ARG A 103 13.34 -35.56 -24.44
CA ARG A 103 13.30 -37.03 -24.37
C ARG A 103 11.95 -37.61 -24.78
N ARG A 104 10.99 -36.77 -25.14
CA ARG A 104 9.65 -37.19 -25.52
C ARG A 104 9.74 -38.30 -26.58
N PRO A 105 9.20 -39.50 -26.30
CA PRO A 105 9.31 -40.60 -27.24
C PRO A 105 8.57 -40.26 -28.54
N SER A 106 9.09 -40.76 -29.66
CA SER A 106 8.41 -40.70 -30.95
C SER A 106 6.98 -41.26 -30.80
N PRO A 107 5.98 -40.75 -31.53
CA PRO A 107 4.63 -41.29 -31.51
C PRO A 107 4.55 -42.77 -31.91
N TYR A 108 5.60 -43.31 -32.53
CA TYR A 108 5.73 -44.73 -32.88
C TYR A 108 6.53 -45.57 -31.86
N ALA A 109 6.85 -45.01 -30.70
CA ALA A 109 7.56 -45.73 -29.65
C ALA A 109 6.71 -46.88 -29.09
N SER A 110 7.38 -47.93 -28.59
CA SER A 110 6.68 -49.05 -27.97
C SER A 110 5.94 -48.60 -26.70
N GLY A 111 4.86 -49.30 -26.34
CA GLY A 111 4.10 -49.00 -25.13
C GLY A 111 4.94 -48.98 -23.85
N GLY A 112 6.02 -49.77 -23.79
CA GLY A 112 6.96 -49.75 -22.67
C GLY A 112 7.75 -48.44 -22.57
N ALA A 113 8.15 -47.84 -23.69
CA ALA A 113 8.84 -46.56 -23.71
C ALA A 113 7.91 -45.40 -23.30
N ILE A 114 6.64 -45.45 -23.74
CA ILE A 114 5.62 -44.48 -23.34
C ILE A 114 5.34 -44.58 -21.83
N SER A 115 5.17 -45.79 -21.30
CA SER A 115 4.96 -45.99 -19.86
C SER A 115 6.12 -45.50 -19.01
N ALA A 116 7.36 -45.75 -19.44
CA ALA A 116 8.55 -45.25 -18.75
C ALA A 116 8.64 -43.72 -18.79
N PHE A 117 8.26 -43.10 -19.91
CA PHE A 117 8.21 -41.64 -20.03
C PHE A 117 7.14 -41.03 -19.12
N ASN A 118 5.94 -41.60 -19.07
CA ASN A 118 4.87 -41.13 -18.18
C ASN A 118 5.30 -41.20 -16.70
N ALA A 119 5.99 -42.26 -16.28
CA ALA A 119 6.52 -42.33 -14.92
C ALA A 119 7.55 -41.21 -14.61
N GLN A 120 8.29 -40.73 -15.61
CA GLN A 120 9.18 -39.57 -15.45
C GLN A 120 8.39 -38.27 -15.32
N ILE A 121 7.30 -38.10 -16.10
CA ILE A 121 6.39 -36.96 -15.96
C ILE A 121 5.78 -36.93 -14.56
N ASP A 122 5.28 -38.07 -14.05
CA ASP A 122 4.68 -38.15 -12.72
C ASP A 122 5.70 -37.77 -11.62
N ALA A 123 6.93 -38.25 -11.75
CA ALA A 123 8.01 -37.89 -10.84
C ALA A 123 8.36 -36.39 -10.91
N TYR A 124 8.37 -35.80 -12.10
CA TYR A 124 8.59 -34.36 -12.30
C TYR A 124 7.45 -33.53 -11.68
N ASN A 125 6.20 -33.92 -11.92
CA ASN A 125 5.02 -33.27 -11.34
C ASN A 125 5.06 -33.31 -9.81
N GLY A 126 5.51 -34.42 -9.21
CA GLY A 126 5.73 -34.49 -7.76
C GLY A 126 6.75 -33.47 -7.24
N LYS A 127 7.80 -33.15 -8.02
CA LYS A 127 8.77 -32.10 -7.65
C LYS A 127 8.20 -30.69 -7.80
N VAL A 128 7.39 -30.46 -8.84
CA VAL A 128 6.69 -29.18 -9.05
C VAL A 128 5.71 -28.92 -7.91
N ASP A 129 4.96 -29.94 -7.48
CA ASP A 129 4.06 -29.85 -6.32
C ASP A 129 4.81 -29.51 -5.01
N ALA A 130 5.96 -30.13 -4.78
CA ALA A 130 6.81 -29.81 -3.64
C ALA A 130 7.31 -28.35 -3.69
N TYR A 131 7.77 -27.89 -4.86
CA TYR A 131 8.18 -26.50 -5.04
C TYR A 131 7.04 -25.51 -4.79
N ASN A 132 5.83 -25.79 -5.29
CA ASN A 132 4.66 -24.95 -5.05
C ASN A 132 4.31 -24.89 -3.56
N THR A 133 4.43 -26.01 -2.85
CA THR A 133 4.25 -26.04 -1.38
C THR A 133 5.28 -25.15 -0.67
N ASP A 134 6.54 -25.14 -1.12
CA ASP A 134 7.56 -24.26 -0.57
C ASP A 134 7.26 -22.78 -0.83
N VAL A 135 6.75 -22.44 -2.03
CA VAL A 135 6.32 -21.07 -2.36
C VAL A 135 5.16 -20.64 -1.46
N ASP A 136 4.13 -21.47 -1.30
CA ASP A 136 2.99 -21.16 -0.42
C ASP A 136 3.44 -20.92 1.04
N ASN A 137 4.40 -21.72 1.53
CA ASN A 137 4.97 -21.53 2.87
C ASN A 137 5.74 -20.21 2.97
N HIS A 138 6.53 -19.87 1.94
CA HIS A 138 7.29 -18.63 1.90
C HIS A 138 6.37 -17.39 1.84
N ASP A 139 5.28 -17.46 1.07
CA ASP A 139 4.26 -16.41 1.02
C ASP A 139 3.57 -16.22 2.38
N ALA A 140 3.28 -17.32 3.08
CA ALA A 140 2.76 -17.26 4.45
C ALA A 140 3.77 -16.58 5.41
N ASP A 141 5.07 -16.83 5.25
CA ASP A 141 6.12 -16.16 6.02
C ASP A 141 6.19 -14.66 5.72
N ILE A 142 6.12 -14.25 4.45
CA ILE A 142 6.01 -12.84 4.06
C ILE A 142 4.77 -12.19 4.69
N GLY A 143 3.64 -12.90 4.70
CA GLY A 143 2.41 -12.44 5.36
C GLY A 143 2.62 -12.17 6.85
N ARG A 144 3.25 -13.11 7.57
CA ARG A 144 3.59 -12.93 8.99
C ARG A 144 4.56 -11.75 9.18
N TYR A 145 5.54 -11.57 8.29
CA TYR A 145 6.52 -10.47 8.33
C TYR A 145 5.85 -9.11 8.24
N ASN A 146 4.94 -8.95 7.28
CA ASN A 146 4.19 -7.71 7.13
C ASN A 146 3.31 -7.40 8.36
N GLY A 147 2.74 -8.43 8.99
CA GLY A 147 2.00 -8.31 10.25
C GLY A 147 2.88 -7.77 11.38
N GLU A 148 4.05 -8.37 11.61
CA GLU A 148 5.00 -7.92 12.64
C GLU A 148 5.53 -6.51 12.37
N ARG A 149 5.83 -6.19 11.11
CA ARG A 149 6.24 -4.84 10.69
C ARG A 149 5.20 -3.79 11.06
N THR A 150 3.92 -4.08 10.80
CA THR A 150 2.81 -3.18 11.12
C THR A 150 2.68 -2.98 12.64
N ALA A 151 2.83 -4.06 13.42
CA ALA A 151 2.84 -3.99 14.88
C ALA A 151 4.01 -3.16 15.41
N LEU A 152 5.20 -3.29 14.83
CA LEU A 152 6.36 -2.45 15.17
C LEU A 152 6.13 -0.98 14.86
N LEU A 153 5.56 -0.64 13.71
CA LEU A 153 5.23 0.75 13.36
C LEU A 153 4.20 1.35 14.33
N THR A 154 3.18 0.57 14.70
CA THR A 154 2.18 1.00 15.69
C THR A 154 2.81 1.28 17.04
N LEU A 155 3.66 0.37 17.52
CA LEU A 155 4.37 0.53 18.78
C LEU A 155 5.34 1.72 18.74
N GLN A 156 6.03 1.94 17.62
CA GLN A 156 6.86 3.12 17.44
C GLN A 156 6.04 4.40 17.62
N GLN A 157 4.85 4.47 17.02
CA GLN A 157 3.98 5.63 17.14
C GLN A 157 3.49 5.85 18.57
N GLN A 158 3.19 4.77 19.31
CA GLN A 158 2.85 4.85 20.74
C GLN A 158 4.02 5.39 21.57
N LEU A 159 5.23 4.90 21.36
CA LEU A 159 6.43 5.38 22.06
C LEU A 159 6.71 6.88 21.76
N LEU A 160 6.43 7.33 20.53
CA LEU A 160 6.54 8.75 20.19
C LEU A 160 5.53 9.61 20.97
N GLN A 161 4.27 9.17 21.05
CA GLN A 161 3.23 9.86 21.81
C GLN A 161 3.54 9.90 23.31
N GLU A 162 4.06 8.81 23.87
CA GLU A 162 4.46 8.77 25.28
C GLU A 162 5.64 9.69 25.57
N ALA A 163 6.63 9.73 24.68
CA ALA A 163 7.76 10.66 24.80
C ALA A 163 7.30 12.13 24.79
N GLU A 164 6.37 12.50 23.90
CA GLU A 164 5.77 13.83 23.89
C GLU A 164 5.01 14.15 25.18
N ALA A 165 4.29 13.17 25.74
CA ALA A 165 3.59 13.33 27.01
C ALA A 165 4.56 13.55 28.18
N ILE A 166 5.68 12.82 28.22
CA ILE A 166 6.74 12.99 29.23
C ILE A 166 7.37 14.38 29.10
N ASP A 167 7.66 14.84 27.87
CA ASP A 167 8.22 16.17 27.63
C ASP A 167 7.27 17.29 28.07
N ALA A 168 5.97 17.14 27.82
CA ALA A 168 4.94 18.08 28.28
C ALA A 168 4.86 18.14 29.82
N GLU A 169 4.92 16.99 30.50
CA GLU A 169 4.93 16.92 31.95
C GLU A 169 6.20 17.55 32.55
N LEU A 170 7.37 17.28 31.97
CA LEU A 170 8.63 17.93 32.37
C LEU A 170 8.57 19.45 32.22
N ALA A 171 7.98 19.97 31.13
CA ALA A 171 7.79 21.40 30.94
C ALA A 171 6.84 22.01 31.98
N HIS A 172 5.80 21.27 32.38
CA HIS A 172 4.90 21.68 33.46
C HIS A 172 5.63 21.79 34.80
N VAL A 173 6.41 20.75 35.16
CA VAL A 173 7.23 20.74 36.39
C VAL A 173 8.22 21.90 36.42
N GLU A 174 8.88 22.21 35.29
CA GLU A 174 9.80 23.34 35.18
C GLU A 174 9.07 24.69 35.42
N THR A 175 7.86 24.82 34.89
CA THR A 175 7.02 26.03 35.09
C THR A 175 6.58 26.17 36.55
N GLU A 176 6.20 25.08 37.21
CA GLU A 176 5.86 25.09 38.64
C GLU A 176 7.06 25.41 39.51
N ALA A 177 8.23 24.84 39.21
CA ALA A 177 9.48 25.15 39.90
C ALA A 177 9.82 26.65 39.79
N GLN A 178 9.72 27.23 38.58
CA GLN A 178 9.91 28.67 38.37
C GLN A 178 8.91 29.53 39.16
N ARG A 179 7.64 29.10 39.26
CA ARG A 179 6.63 29.79 40.09
C ARG A 179 6.99 29.73 41.57
N ALA A 180 7.43 28.58 42.06
CA ALA A 180 7.84 28.39 43.46
C ALA A 180 9.10 29.20 43.82
N SER A 181 10.01 29.40 42.87
CA SER A 181 11.23 30.22 43.06
C SER A 181 10.98 31.73 43.01
N ARG A 182 9.79 32.21 42.61
CA ARG A 182 9.51 33.65 42.63
C ARG A 182 9.51 34.14 44.08
N PRO A 183 10.31 35.18 44.42
CA PRO A 183 10.32 35.72 45.76
C PRO A 183 8.91 36.16 46.14
N ARG A 184 8.46 35.72 47.31
CA ARG A 184 7.15 36.10 47.86
C ARG A 184 7.09 37.63 47.84
N PRO A 185 6.07 38.26 47.24
CA PRO A 185 6.00 39.71 47.20
C PRO A 185 6.14 40.24 48.61
N THR A 186 7.18 41.01 48.85
CA THR A 186 7.40 41.70 50.13
C THR A 186 6.16 42.51 50.42
N ALA A 187 5.62 42.36 51.63
CA ALA A 187 4.43 43.08 52.05
C ALA A 187 4.62 44.59 51.75
N PRO A 188 3.60 45.27 51.19
CA PRO A 188 3.74 46.66 50.78
C PRO A 188 4.20 47.49 51.97
N GLN A 189 5.41 48.04 51.86
CA GLN A 189 5.95 48.98 52.81
C GLN A 189 5.09 50.25 52.73
N PRO A 190 4.42 50.68 53.82
CA PRO A 190 3.51 51.80 53.76
C PRO A 190 4.30 53.10 53.63
N GLY A 191 4.16 53.78 52.49
CA GLY A 191 4.60 55.15 52.29
C GLY A 191 5.72 55.33 51.28
N ASN A 192 5.35 55.48 50.00
CA ASN A 192 5.92 56.53 49.14
C ASN A 192 5.12 56.64 47.84
N GLN A 193 4.72 57.87 47.53
CA GLN A 193 3.90 58.26 46.37
C GLN A 193 4.69 58.21 45.05
N PRO A 194 4.00 58.09 43.89
CA PRO A 194 4.61 57.67 42.63
C PRO A 194 5.20 58.84 41.83
N GLN A 195 6.45 58.68 41.38
CA GLN A 195 6.99 59.43 40.24
C GLN A 195 6.67 58.69 38.93
N LYS A 196 5.95 59.39 38.03
CA LYS A 196 5.73 59.02 36.62
C LYS A 196 7.08 58.76 35.93
N GLN A 197 7.30 57.54 35.45
CA GLN A 197 8.29 57.24 34.43
C GLN A 197 7.64 56.54 33.24
N ALA A 198 8.06 56.98 32.05
CA ALA A 198 7.50 56.66 30.75
C ALA A 198 7.77 55.20 30.32
N PRO A 199 6.92 54.60 29.46
CA PRO A 199 7.05 53.21 29.05
C PRO A 199 8.12 53.07 27.95
N THR A 200 9.27 52.48 28.29
CA THR A 200 10.21 51.93 27.31
C THR A 200 9.72 50.55 26.84
N GLY A 201 9.48 50.44 25.54
CA GLY A 201 8.99 49.24 24.88
C GLY A 201 9.94 48.06 24.99
N VAL A 202 9.42 46.92 25.45
CA VAL A 202 10.11 45.64 25.49
C VAL A 202 9.65 44.82 24.30
N GLY A 203 10.58 44.48 23.42
CA GLY A 203 10.35 43.68 22.21
C GLY A 203 9.87 42.27 22.54
N LYS A 204 8.83 41.83 21.81
CA LYS A 204 8.37 40.44 21.80
C LYS A 204 9.43 39.55 21.11
N PRO A 205 9.75 38.36 21.65
CA PRO A 205 10.57 37.38 20.94
C PRO A 205 9.81 36.86 19.71
N GLN A 206 10.35 37.09 18.52
CA GLN A 206 9.88 36.43 17.29
C GLN A 206 10.33 34.97 17.32
N ALA A 207 9.36 34.06 17.18
CA ALA A 207 9.61 32.66 16.88
C ALA A 207 10.31 32.52 15.51
N PRO A 208 11.17 31.51 15.31
CA PRO A 208 11.81 31.26 14.03
C PRO A 208 10.77 30.87 12.98
N ALA A 209 10.38 31.84 12.16
CA ALA A 209 9.54 31.61 10.99
C ALA A 209 10.37 30.86 9.94
N SER A 210 10.15 29.55 9.87
CA SER A 210 10.59 28.73 8.74
C SER A 210 9.83 29.16 7.47
N GLY A 211 10.58 29.45 6.40
CA GLY A 211 10.05 29.74 5.07
C GLY A 211 9.41 31.13 4.89
N ASN A 212 10.08 31.99 4.12
CA ASN A 212 9.60 33.32 3.72
C ASN A 212 8.18 33.24 3.15
N ALA A 213 7.22 33.96 3.74
CA ALA A 213 5.80 33.91 3.38
C ALA A 213 5.55 34.17 1.88
N ALA A 214 6.39 34.98 1.25
CA ALA A 214 6.34 35.26 -0.19
C ALA A 214 6.56 34.00 -1.05
N SER A 215 7.46 33.09 -0.64
CA SER A 215 7.73 31.84 -1.37
C SER A 215 6.54 30.89 -1.33
N ARG A 216 5.85 30.82 -0.19
CA ARG A 216 4.62 30.02 -0.05
C ARG A 216 3.48 30.59 -0.90
N GLN A 217 3.34 31.92 -0.97
CA GLN A 217 2.34 32.56 -1.83
C GLN A 217 2.55 32.24 -3.32
N GLN A 218 3.79 32.30 -3.80
CA GLN A 218 4.13 31.95 -5.19
C GLN A 218 3.83 30.48 -5.50
N GLN A 219 4.18 29.59 -4.57
CA GLN A 219 3.89 28.17 -4.69
C GLN A 219 2.38 27.89 -4.76
N THR A 220 1.59 28.47 -3.85
CA THR A 220 0.12 28.34 -3.87
C THR A 220 -0.50 28.92 -5.15
N ALA A 221 0.04 30.03 -5.66
CA ALA A 221 -0.44 30.61 -6.92
C ALA A 221 -0.16 29.70 -8.13
N ALA A 222 1.03 29.09 -8.20
CA ALA A 222 1.40 28.16 -9.25
C ALA A 222 0.51 26.89 -9.24
N LEU A 223 0.25 26.33 -8.05
CA LEU A 223 -0.62 25.17 -7.88
C LEU A 223 -2.07 25.47 -8.34
N ARG A 224 -2.65 26.60 -7.93
CA ARG A 224 -4.00 26.99 -8.38
C ARG A 224 -4.09 27.19 -9.88
N LYS A 225 -3.08 27.83 -10.48
CA LYS A 225 -3.02 27.98 -11.94
C LYS A 225 -2.97 26.61 -12.64
N TYR A 226 -2.16 25.69 -12.14
CA TYR A 226 -2.11 24.33 -12.67
C TYR A 226 -3.45 23.61 -12.56
N ALA A 227 -4.13 23.67 -11.41
CA ALA A 227 -5.48 23.10 -11.25
C ALA A 227 -6.48 23.69 -12.26
N GLN A 228 -6.45 25.01 -12.45
CA GLN A 228 -7.31 25.71 -13.40
C GLN A 228 -7.01 25.31 -14.86
N ASP A 229 -5.74 25.30 -15.25
CA ASP A 229 -5.31 24.99 -16.62
C ASP A 229 -5.62 23.52 -16.99
N LYS A 230 -5.53 22.60 -16.03
CA LYS A 230 -5.80 21.16 -16.24
C LYS A 230 -7.23 20.75 -15.94
N GLY A 231 -8.05 21.61 -15.33
CA GLY A 231 -9.41 21.28 -14.91
C GLY A 231 -9.48 20.19 -13.84
N VAL A 232 -8.50 20.14 -12.93
CA VAL A 232 -8.37 19.09 -11.90
C VAL A 232 -8.49 19.65 -10.48
N GLN A 233 -8.94 18.81 -9.55
CA GLN A 233 -8.89 19.14 -8.12
C GLN A 233 -7.54 18.74 -7.52
N LEU A 234 -6.90 19.67 -6.81
CA LEU A 234 -5.66 19.44 -6.09
C LEU A 234 -5.92 19.15 -4.61
N VAL A 235 -5.17 18.21 -4.07
CA VAL A 235 -4.95 18.08 -2.63
C VAL A 235 -3.67 18.84 -2.30
N GLU A 236 -3.80 20.11 -1.87
CA GLU A 236 -2.67 21.00 -1.49
C GLU A 236 -2.07 20.63 -0.13
N ARG A 237 -1.61 19.38 0.03
CA ARG A 237 -0.92 18.90 1.23
C ARG A 237 0.42 18.32 0.84
N PRO A 238 1.53 18.86 1.35
CA PRO A 238 2.83 18.29 1.08
C PRO A 238 2.92 16.86 1.59
N VAL A 239 3.36 15.95 0.73
CA VAL A 239 3.57 14.54 1.10
C VAL A 239 4.96 14.10 0.69
N THR A 240 5.56 13.19 1.46
CA THR A 240 6.80 12.51 1.07
C THR A 240 6.45 11.10 0.64
N SER A 241 6.86 10.75 -0.56
CA SER A 241 6.65 9.43 -1.15
C SER A 241 7.96 8.67 -1.25
N ARG A 242 7.86 7.36 -1.43
CA ARG A 242 9.00 6.47 -1.69
C ARG A 242 8.71 5.58 -2.89
N LEU A 243 9.71 5.32 -3.73
CA LEU A 243 9.59 4.32 -4.79
C LEU A 243 9.23 2.95 -4.19
N THR A 244 8.39 2.19 -4.88
CA THR A 244 8.03 0.82 -4.47
C THR A 244 9.22 -0.13 -4.64
N ALA A 245 9.20 -1.25 -3.91
CA ALA A 245 10.24 -2.27 -4.05
C ALA A 245 10.35 -2.81 -5.49
N ASP A 246 9.21 -3.02 -6.16
CA ASP A 246 9.14 -3.40 -7.57
C ASP A 246 9.72 -2.34 -8.52
N THR A 247 9.58 -1.06 -8.19
CA THR A 247 10.22 0.00 -8.98
C THR A 247 11.72 -0.02 -8.80
N LEU A 248 12.19 -0.17 -7.56
CA LEU A 248 13.60 -0.23 -7.22
C LEU A 248 14.30 -1.45 -7.84
N SER A 249 13.64 -2.61 -7.92
CA SER A 249 14.20 -3.84 -8.51
C SER A 249 14.40 -3.74 -10.02
N ARG A 250 13.68 -2.86 -10.70
CA ARG A 250 13.79 -2.58 -12.14
C ARG A 250 14.82 -1.49 -12.47
N MET A 251 15.39 -0.82 -11.47
CA MET A 251 16.40 0.22 -11.66
C MET A 251 17.81 -0.38 -11.75
N SER A 252 18.68 0.25 -12.54
CA SER A 252 20.09 -0.10 -12.57
C SER A 252 20.81 0.34 -11.28
N GLU A 253 21.94 -0.29 -10.96
CA GLU A 253 22.75 0.08 -9.78
C GLU A 253 23.14 1.56 -9.76
N GLN A 254 23.47 2.14 -10.93
CA GLN A 254 23.82 3.56 -11.04
C GLN A 254 22.63 4.47 -10.70
N GLU A 255 21.43 4.10 -11.09
CA GLU A 255 20.22 4.87 -10.79
C GLU A 255 19.83 4.74 -9.33
N VAL A 256 19.96 3.55 -8.74
CA VAL A 256 19.79 3.35 -7.30
C VAL A 256 20.81 4.18 -6.52
N ALA A 257 22.07 4.23 -6.96
CA ALA A 257 23.11 5.06 -6.35
C ALA A 257 22.81 6.57 -6.46
N ALA A 258 22.11 7.00 -7.51
CA ALA A 258 21.69 8.39 -7.68
C ALA A 258 20.55 8.79 -6.71
N LEU A 259 19.78 7.83 -6.19
CA LEU A 259 18.69 8.06 -5.22
C LEU A 259 19.23 8.30 -3.80
N THR A 260 19.87 9.45 -3.57
CA THR A 260 20.22 9.88 -2.21
C THR A 260 18.95 10.08 -1.37
N GLY A 261 18.96 9.63 -0.11
CA GLY A 261 17.78 9.68 0.77
C GLY A 261 16.82 8.49 0.62
N GLY A 262 17.27 7.38 0.02
CA GLY A 262 16.52 6.11 0.01
C GLY A 262 15.30 6.13 -0.90
N GLY A 263 15.40 6.81 -2.05
CA GLY A 263 14.35 6.86 -3.06
C GLY A 263 13.12 7.64 -2.62
N GLN A 264 13.29 8.67 -1.80
CA GLN A 264 12.20 9.54 -1.33
C GLN A 264 12.05 10.79 -2.19
N ARG A 265 10.81 11.25 -2.36
CA ARG A 265 10.51 12.54 -3.00
C ARG A 265 9.33 13.25 -2.35
N GLN A 266 9.50 14.55 -2.12
CA GLN A 266 8.45 15.42 -1.62
C GLN A 266 7.64 16.01 -2.76
N PHE A 267 6.32 15.95 -2.64
CA PHE A 267 5.36 16.59 -3.52
C PHE A 267 4.70 17.75 -2.80
N ASP A 268 4.38 18.81 -3.54
CA ASP A 268 3.71 20.01 -3.03
C ASP A 268 2.19 19.86 -3.04
N ALA A 269 1.67 19.06 -3.96
CA ALA A 269 0.26 18.68 -4.04
C ALA A 269 0.08 17.34 -4.76
N LEU A 270 -1.14 16.81 -4.72
CA LEU A 270 -1.53 15.59 -5.41
C LEU A 270 -2.78 15.82 -6.27
N VAL A 271 -2.86 15.15 -7.42
CA VAL A 271 -4.07 15.05 -8.26
C VAL A 271 -4.54 13.60 -8.28
N ARG A 272 -5.79 13.35 -7.90
CA ARG A 272 -6.39 12.02 -7.96
C ARG A 272 -6.83 11.71 -9.39
N ARG A 273 -6.47 10.53 -9.90
CA ARG A 273 -6.90 10.02 -11.21
C ARG A 273 -8.16 9.15 -11.08
N PRO A 274 -8.92 8.94 -12.18
CA PRO A 274 -10.10 8.07 -12.17
C PRO A 274 -9.81 6.61 -11.78
N ASP A 275 -8.60 6.12 -12.06
CA ASP A 275 -8.12 4.77 -11.73
C ASP A 275 -7.74 4.58 -10.25
N GLY A 276 -7.92 5.61 -9.42
CA GLY A 276 -7.58 5.59 -7.99
C GLY A 276 -6.12 5.90 -7.68
N THR A 277 -5.25 6.03 -8.68
CA THR A 277 -3.86 6.46 -8.51
C THR A 277 -3.74 7.98 -8.45
N TYR A 278 -2.53 8.49 -8.18
CA TYR A 278 -2.27 9.91 -8.02
C TYR A 278 -1.13 10.40 -8.93
N VAL A 279 -1.22 11.66 -9.33
CA VAL A 279 -0.11 12.44 -9.89
C VAL A 279 0.51 13.28 -8.78
N GLY A 280 1.81 13.12 -8.55
CA GLY A 280 2.58 13.97 -7.65
C GLY A 280 2.94 15.27 -8.33
N VAL A 281 2.57 16.41 -7.74
CA VAL A 281 2.83 17.73 -8.32
C VAL A 281 3.93 18.43 -7.55
N VAL A 282 4.97 18.91 -8.25
CA VAL A 282 6.10 19.65 -7.67
C VAL A 282 6.21 21.02 -8.32
N VAL A 283 6.33 22.07 -7.53
CA VAL A 283 6.68 23.42 -7.99
C VAL A 283 8.19 23.54 -8.01
N ARG A 284 8.77 23.73 -9.20
CA ARG A 284 10.22 23.76 -9.40
C ARG A 284 10.85 24.90 -8.58
N ARG A 285 11.87 24.57 -7.80
CA ARG A 285 12.65 25.57 -7.05
C ARG A 285 13.74 26.15 -7.96
N PRO A 286 14.15 27.42 -7.75
CA PRO A 286 15.18 28.08 -8.57
C PRO A 286 16.52 27.35 -8.60
N ALA A 287 16.83 26.54 -7.58
CA ALA A 287 18.08 25.80 -7.47
C ALA A 287 18.18 24.57 -8.41
N GLY A 288 17.16 24.32 -9.24
CA GLY A 288 17.05 23.09 -10.02
C GLY A 288 16.65 21.89 -9.16
N ALA A 289 16.28 20.78 -9.80
CA ALA A 289 16.02 19.53 -9.11
C ALA A 289 17.35 18.91 -8.65
N ALA A 290 17.37 18.36 -7.44
CA ALA A 290 18.52 17.59 -7.00
C ALA A 290 18.72 16.35 -7.91
N PRO A 291 19.94 15.83 -8.08
CA PRO A 291 20.16 14.62 -8.89
C PRO A 291 19.29 13.42 -8.47
N SER A 292 19.04 13.27 -7.17
CA SER A 292 18.16 12.22 -6.62
C SER A 292 16.69 12.43 -6.98
N GLU A 293 16.24 13.69 -7.00
CA GLU A 293 14.91 14.05 -7.46
C GLU A 293 14.76 13.69 -8.95
N ALA A 294 15.72 14.05 -9.80
CA ALA A 294 15.69 13.72 -11.22
C ALA A 294 15.68 12.19 -11.47
N ALA A 295 16.47 11.42 -10.72
CA ALA A 295 16.45 9.95 -10.78
C ALA A 295 15.10 9.36 -10.36
N PHE A 296 14.46 9.92 -9.33
CA PHE A 296 13.11 9.54 -8.92
C PHE A 296 12.07 9.83 -10.02
N ASP A 297 12.11 11.02 -10.64
CA ASP A 297 11.15 11.35 -11.70
C ASP A 297 11.33 10.45 -12.92
N ALA A 298 12.58 10.17 -13.28
CA ALA A 298 12.92 9.28 -14.37
C ALA A 298 12.36 7.87 -14.15
N SER A 299 12.44 7.34 -12.91
CA SER A 299 11.90 6.01 -12.61
C SER A 299 10.38 5.97 -12.75
N ILE A 300 9.66 6.97 -12.23
CA ILE A 300 8.19 7.06 -12.40
C ILE A 300 7.82 7.20 -13.89
N SER A 301 8.54 8.03 -14.66
CA SER A 301 8.25 8.24 -16.08
C SER A 301 8.39 6.97 -16.94
N ARG A 302 9.14 5.97 -16.48
CA ARG A 302 9.32 4.66 -17.14
C ARG A 302 8.31 3.60 -16.65
N GLY A 303 7.22 4.03 -16.02
CA GLY A 303 6.21 3.12 -15.46
C GLY A 303 6.58 2.58 -14.07
N GLY A 304 7.49 3.26 -13.37
CA GLY A 304 7.69 3.06 -11.94
C GLY A 304 6.53 3.63 -11.12
N GLN A 305 6.47 3.23 -9.86
CA GLN A 305 5.46 3.65 -8.90
C GLN A 305 6.12 4.10 -7.60
N ALA A 306 5.45 5.03 -6.92
CA ALA A 306 5.78 5.43 -5.57
C ALA A 306 4.57 5.27 -4.65
N GLN A 307 4.82 5.02 -3.37
CA GLN A 307 3.80 4.94 -2.34
C GLN A 307 4.00 6.03 -1.29
N THR A 308 2.89 6.51 -0.74
CA THR A 308 2.83 7.41 0.41
C THR A 308 1.51 7.22 1.12
N THR A 309 1.35 7.81 2.30
CA THR A 309 0.12 7.76 3.08
C THR A 309 -0.54 9.13 3.09
N LEU A 310 -1.82 9.19 2.70
CA LEU A 310 -2.65 10.40 2.72
C LEU A 310 -3.89 10.11 3.57
N ASP A 311 -4.09 10.87 4.65
CA ASP A 311 -5.19 10.66 5.60
C ASP A 311 -5.25 9.23 6.20
N GLY A 312 -4.08 8.63 6.40
CA GLY A 312 -3.99 7.26 6.93
C GLY A 312 -4.26 6.16 5.91
N ALA A 313 -4.56 6.50 4.65
CA ALA A 313 -4.70 5.55 3.55
C ALA A 313 -3.44 5.54 2.69
N ASP A 314 -2.96 4.35 2.33
CA ASP A 314 -1.87 4.20 1.38
C ASP A 314 -2.35 4.52 -0.04
N ILE A 315 -1.59 5.36 -0.73
CA ILE A 315 -1.87 5.78 -2.09
C ILE A 315 -0.67 5.52 -2.99
N THR A 316 -0.96 5.26 -4.27
CA THR A 316 0.07 5.02 -5.29
C THR A 316 0.17 6.22 -6.23
N ILE A 317 1.40 6.71 -6.40
CA ILE A 317 1.75 7.78 -7.33
C ILE A 317 2.38 7.14 -8.56
N THR A 318 1.77 7.38 -9.71
CA THR A 318 2.15 6.77 -11.00
C THR A 318 2.69 7.79 -12.01
N GLN A 319 2.64 9.07 -11.67
CA GLN A 319 3.12 10.15 -12.53
C GLN A 319 3.61 11.33 -11.66
N VAL A 320 4.57 12.08 -12.18
CA VAL A 320 5.04 13.33 -11.57
C VAL A 320 4.89 14.47 -12.58
N ASP A 321 4.25 15.55 -12.16
CA ASP A 321 4.17 16.80 -12.91
C ASP A 321 5.02 17.87 -12.22
N VAL A 322 5.90 18.52 -12.98
CA VAL A 322 6.75 19.61 -12.49
C VAL A 322 6.26 20.94 -13.09
N ILE A 323 5.89 21.88 -12.23
CA ILE A 323 5.39 23.20 -12.59
C ILE A 323 6.52 24.21 -12.40
N ASP A 324 6.86 24.96 -13.45
CA ASP A 324 7.72 26.12 -13.28
C ASP A 324 6.92 27.24 -12.58
N PRO A 325 7.40 27.81 -11.46
CA PRO A 325 6.70 28.90 -10.81
C PRO A 325 6.59 30.04 -11.81
N VAL A 326 5.35 30.48 -12.05
CA VAL A 326 5.07 31.58 -12.99
C VAL A 326 5.95 32.75 -12.57
N ALA A 327 6.88 33.17 -13.43
CA ALA A 327 7.56 34.44 -13.24
C ALA A 327 6.44 35.48 -13.12
N ASN A 328 6.43 36.27 -12.05
CA ASN A 328 5.51 37.41 -11.92
C ASN A 328 5.87 38.45 -12.99
N GLU A 329 5.58 38.14 -14.24
CA GLU A 329 5.59 39.07 -15.37
C GLU A 329 4.28 39.85 -15.28
N GLY A 330 4.25 40.85 -14.39
CA GLY A 330 3.12 41.77 -14.26
C GLY A 330 2.38 41.62 -12.93
N GLY A 331 2.40 42.68 -12.12
CA GLY A 331 1.80 42.73 -10.79
C GLY A 331 0.36 42.22 -10.75
N LEU A 332 0.06 41.42 -9.72
CA LEU A 332 -1.29 40.98 -9.39
C LEU A 332 -2.26 42.17 -9.48
N PRO A 333 -3.29 42.12 -10.35
CA PRO A 333 -4.33 43.14 -10.33
C PRO A 333 -5.02 43.10 -8.96
N LYS A 334 -5.12 44.28 -8.34
CA LYS A 334 -5.85 44.52 -7.10
C LYS A 334 -7.25 43.88 -7.20
N PRO A 335 -7.75 43.15 -6.19
CA PRO A 335 -9.05 42.49 -6.27
C PRO A 335 -10.14 43.51 -6.59
N ALA A 336 -10.83 43.31 -7.73
CA ALA A 336 -11.95 44.14 -8.11
C ALA A 336 -13.11 43.89 -7.14
N VAL A 337 -13.65 44.99 -6.61
CA VAL A 337 -14.90 45.00 -5.82
C VAL A 337 -16.05 44.52 -6.71
N PRO A 338 -16.89 43.57 -6.27
CA PRO A 338 -18.00 43.10 -7.10
C PRO A 338 -19.07 44.20 -7.22
N ALA A 339 -19.40 44.54 -8.47
CA ALA A 339 -20.56 45.37 -8.79
C ALA A 339 -21.87 44.59 -8.60
N PRO A 340 -22.98 45.25 -8.24
CA PRO A 340 -24.28 44.61 -8.01
C PRO A 340 -24.92 44.13 -9.33
N PRO A 341 -25.79 43.11 -9.29
CA PRO A 341 -26.34 42.49 -10.49
C PRO A 341 -27.44 43.35 -11.12
N PRO A 342 -27.48 43.51 -12.46
CA PRO A 342 -28.66 44.00 -13.13
C PRO A 342 -29.59 42.84 -13.52
N GLY A 343 -30.85 42.96 -13.09
CA GLY A 343 -32.00 42.87 -13.99
C GLY A 343 -32.30 41.56 -14.69
N SER A 344 -33.24 40.81 -14.08
CA SER A 344 -34.10 39.81 -14.71
C SER A 344 -34.73 40.27 -16.03
N ALA A 345 -34.69 39.43 -17.06
CA ALA A 345 -35.59 39.51 -18.22
C ALA A 345 -35.78 38.10 -18.84
N ALA A 346 -36.97 37.89 -19.39
CA ALA A 346 -37.63 36.61 -19.58
C ALA A 346 -37.21 35.81 -20.82
N ALA A 347 -37.62 34.54 -20.79
CA ALA A 347 -37.58 33.54 -21.86
C ALA A 347 -38.31 33.99 -23.15
N PRO A 348 -38.17 33.22 -24.25
CA PRO A 348 -39.32 32.39 -24.59
C PRO A 348 -38.99 30.95 -25.04
N THR A 349 -40.05 30.17 -24.87
CA THR A 349 -40.33 28.77 -25.17
C THR A 349 -40.28 28.45 -26.68
N THR A 350 -39.78 27.27 -27.04
CA THR A 350 -40.27 26.53 -28.22
C THR A 350 -40.15 25.03 -27.98
N ALA A 351 -41.24 24.32 -28.25
CA ALA A 351 -41.44 22.90 -28.04
C ALA A 351 -41.18 22.08 -29.32
N ALA A 352 -40.62 20.87 -29.14
CA ALA A 352 -40.95 19.55 -29.73
C ALA A 352 -41.13 19.41 -31.28
N PRO A 353 -40.76 18.26 -31.92
CA PRO A 353 -41.24 16.93 -31.51
C PRO A 353 -40.29 15.72 -31.64
N ASN A 354 -40.53 14.80 -30.71
CA ASN A 354 -40.60 13.34 -30.80
C ASN A 354 -40.38 12.68 -32.18
N GLU A 355 -39.36 11.83 -32.30
CA GLU A 355 -39.35 10.68 -33.21
C GLU A 355 -38.83 9.43 -32.51
N SER A 356 -39.53 8.34 -32.79
CA SER A 356 -39.48 7.03 -32.18
C SER A 356 -38.56 6.06 -32.93
N GLY A 357 -37.83 5.25 -32.17
CA GLY A 357 -37.54 3.85 -32.51
C GLY A 357 -36.23 3.57 -33.24
N THR A 358 -35.33 2.84 -32.56
CA THR A 358 -34.66 1.62 -33.05
C THR A 358 -33.77 1.01 -31.96
N GLU A 359 -34.00 -0.28 -31.72
CA GLU A 359 -33.03 -1.35 -31.41
C GLU A 359 -31.93 -1.08 -30.37
N GLN A 360 -32.17 -1.61 -29.17
CA GLN A 360 -31.21 -1.76 -28.09
C GLN A 360 -30.29 -2.95 -28.39
N ALA A 361 -29.13 -2.66 -28.98
CA ALA A 361 -28.01 -3.57 -29.05
C ALA A 361 -27.21 -3.48 -27.73
N ASP A 362 -27.01 -4.63 -27.07
CA ASP A 362 -26.17 -4.76 -25.89
C ASP A 362 -24.70 -4.49 -26.25
N THR A 363 -24.25 -3.26 -25.99
CA THR A 363 -22.82 -2.91 -25.99
C THR A 363 -22.14 -3.45 -24.74
N PRO A 364 -21.02 -4.17 -24.84
CA PRO A 364 -20.26 -4.64 -23.69
C PRO A 364 -19.64 -3.43 -22.98
N THR A 365 -20.02 -3.24 -21.72
CA THR A 365 -19.40 -2.24 -20.84
C THR A 365 -18.05 -2.80 -20.39
N THR A 366 -16.97 -2.36 -21.03
CA THR A 366 -15.61 -2.57 -20.53
C THR A 366 -15.38 -1.70 -19.29
N GLY A 367 -15.84 -2.18 -18.14
CA GLY A 367 -15.60 -1.57 -16.84
C GLY A 367 -14.18 -1.84 -16.34
N SER A 368 -13.50 -0.79 -15.86
CA SER A 368 -12.19 -0.84 -15.22
C SER A 368 -12.12 -1.90 -14.11
N PRO A 369 -11.00 -2.63 -13.98
CA PRO A 369 -10.83 -3.60 -12.91
C PRO A 369 -10.58 -2.86 -11.60
N ASN A 370 -11.26 -3.31 -10.54
CA ASN A 370 -10.90 -3.08 -9.14
C ASN A 370 -11.49 -1.86 -8.39
N SER A 371 -12.70 -1.44 -8.74
CA SER A 371 -13.51 -0.62 -7.81
C SER A 371 -14.29 -1.55 -6.86
N THR A 372 -13.90 -1.62 -5.59
CA THR A 372 -14.62 -2.28 -4.49
C THR A 372 -16.05 -1.74 -4.27
N ALA A 373 -16.43 -0.66 -4.96
CA ALA A 373 -17.80 -0.17 -4.97
C ALA A 373 -18.65 -1.00 -5.95
N GLY A 374 -19.24 -2.10 -5.47
CA GLY A 374 -20.39 -2.74 -6.13
C GLY A 374 -20.31 -4.25 -6.37
N THR A 375 -19.28 -4.95 -5.92
CA THR A 375 -19.29 -6.42 -6.01
C THR A 375 -20.31 -6.98 -5.01
N LEU A 376 -21.08 -7.99 -5.43
CA LEU A 376 -22.07 -8.65 -4.57
C LEU A 376 -21.44 -9.35 -3.34
N TRP A 377 -20.12 -9.38 -3.24
CA TRP A 377 -19.40 -9.73 -2.02
C TRP A 377 -19.65 -8.77 -0.86
N GLY A 378 -19.89 -7.48 -1.13
CA GLY A 378 -20.12 -6.48 -0.10
C GLY A 378 -21.44 -6.65 0.68
N VAL A 379 -22.39 -7.42 0.14
CA VAL A 379 -23.68 -7.70 0.80
C VAL A 379 -23.71 -9.03 1.54
N VAL A 380 -22.71 -9.89 1.36
CA VAL A 380 -22.62 -11.18 2.07
C VAL A 380 -21.66 -11.09 3.26
N PRO A 381 -22.12 -11.41 4.49
CA PRO A 381 -21.24 -11.40 5.67
C PRO A 381 -20.08 -12.37 5.50
N ASN A 382 -18.86 -11.92 5.83
CA ASN A 382 -17.63 -12.72 5.77
C ASN A 382 -17.24 -13.21 4.36
N GLY A 383 -17.63 -12.48 3.31
CA GLY A 383 -17.05 -12.69 1.98
C GLY A 383 -15.53 -12.46 1.98
N PRO A 384 -14.76 -13.19 1.17
CA PRO A 384 -13.33 -12.96 1.00
C PRO A 384 -13.05 -11.56 0.43
N SER A 385 -11.98 -10.93 0.91
CA SER A 385 -11.55 -9.60 0.47
C SER A 385 -10.71 -9.60 -0.82
N ASN A 386 -10.21 -10.77 -1.23
CA ASN A 386 -9.41 -10.93 -2.44
C ASN A 386 -9.75 -12.27 -3.10
N ILE A 387 -9.73 -12.32 -4.43
CA ILE A 387 -9.97 -13.53 -5.22
C ILE A 387 -8.70 -13.92 -5.96
N THR A 388 -8.22 -15.13 -5.70
CA THR A 388 -7.00 -15.69 -6.28
C THR A 388 -7.25 -17.07 -6.87
N ILE A 389 -6.41 -17.49 -7.81
CA ILE A 389 -6.39 -18.84 -8.36
C ILE A 389 -4.93 -19.29 -8.45
N THR A 390 -4.63 -20.52 -8.06
CA THR A 390 -3.27 -21.07 -8.16
C THR A 390 -3.09 -21.81 -9.48
N GLN A 391 -1.84 -22.01 -9.91
CA GLN A 391 -1.56 -22.84 -11.09
C GLN A 391 -2.09 -24.27 -10.94
N ARG A 392 -2.05 -24.81 -9.72
CA ARG A 392 -2.62 -26.13 -9.41
C ARG A 392 -4.14 -26.16 -9.59
N ASP A 393 -4.85 -25.11 -9.17
CA ASP A 393 -6.31 -25.04 -9.35
C ASP A 393 -6.68 -24.85 -10.82
N ARG A 394 -5.86 -24.10 -11.58
CA ARG A 394 -6.01 -23.98 -13.03
C ARG A 394 -5.94 -25.34 -13.70
N ILE A 395 -4.90 -26.13 -13.44
CA ILE A 395 -4.74 -27.49 -13.98
C ILE A 395 -5.90 -28.37 -13.52
N HIS A 396 -6.30 -28.27 -12.24
CA HIS A 396 -7.44 -29.01 -11.74
C HIS A 396 -8.73 -28.69 -12.51
N ILE A 397 -9.02 -27.41 -12.75
CA ILE A 397 -10.22 -26.97 -13.46
C ILE A 397 -10.21 -27.46 -14.90
N LEU A 398 -9.11 -27.27 -15.61
CA LEU A 398 -9.01 -27.54 -17.05
C LEU A 398 -8.85 -29.03 -17.33
N ASP A 399 -7.90 -29.70 -16.67
CA ASP A 399 -7.46 -31.06 -16.99
C ASP A 399 -7.94 -32.12 -15.98
N GLY A 400 -8.35 -31.68 -14.79
CA GLY A 400 -8.69 -32.56 -13.67
C GLY A 400 -7.45 -33.16 -12.99
N HIS A 401 -7.65 -34.26 -12.26
CA HIS A 401 -6.58 -34.98 -11.55
C HIS A 401 -6.23 -36.34 -12.18
N GLY A 402 -6.68 -36.61 -13.41
CA GLY A 402 -6.51 -37.91 -14.06
C GLY A 402 -7.30 -39.06 -13.41
N ASP A 403 -7.94 -38.82 -12.25
CA ASP A 403 -8.80 -39.76 -11.54
C ASP A 403 -10.23 -39.83 -12.12
N GLY A 404 -10.55 -38.94 -13.07
CA GLY A 404 -11.86 -38.80 -13.72
C GLY A 404 -12.96 -38.25 -12.81
N ILE A 405 -12.70 -38.07 -11.51
CA ILE A 405 -13.72 -37.73 -10.52
C ILE A 405 -13.81 -36.22 -10.34
N ASN A 406 -12.69 -35.50 -10.35
CA ASN A 406 -12.69 -34.07 -10.05
C ASN A 406 -12.05 -33.23 -11.18
N GLY A 407 -12.66 -32.07 -11.46
CA GLY A 407 -12.17 -31.11 -12.47
C GLY A 407 -12.41 -31.53 -13.92
N GLY A 408 -11.60 -31.02 -14.85
CA GLY A 408 -11.61 -31.48 -16.26
C GLY A 408 -12.70 -30.85 -17.12
N HIS A 409 -12.79 -29.53 -17.14
CA HIS A 409 -13.82 -28.76 -17.85
C HIS A 409 -13.32 -28.10 -19.13
N ALA A 410 -12.04 -28.26 -19.48
CA ALA A 410 -11.53 -27.79 -20.76
C ALA A 410 -12.26 -28.49 -21.92
N PRO A 411 -12.30 -27.88 -23.12
CA PRO A 411 -12.93 -28.49 -24.27
C PRO A 411 -12.22 -29.79 -24.69
N GLY A 412 -13.00 -30.80 -25.04
CA GLY A 412 -12.53 -32.09 -25.51
C GLY A 412 -12.02 -33.04 -24.44
N THR A 413 -12.22 -32.76 -23.15
CA THR A 413 -11.77 -33.67 -22.06
C THR A 413 -12.55 -35.00 -22.05
N GLY A 414 -13.79 -35.00 -22.55
CA GLY A 414 -14.66 -36.18 -22.61
C GLY A 414 -14.95 -36.77 -21.24
N MET A 415 -14.94 -35.97 -20.16
CA MET A 415 -15.14 -36.53 -18.82
C MET A 415 -16.60 -36.96 -18.61
N PRO A 416 -16.86 -38.23 -18.21
CA PRO A 416 -18.22 -38.72 -18.04
C PRO A 416 -19.09 -37.91 -17.07
N ASN A 417 -20.33 -37.63 -17.46
CA ASN A 417 -21.33 -36.87 -16.68
C ASN A 417 -20.90 -35.45 -16.27
N LYS A 418 -19.97 -34.84 -16.99
CA LYS A 418 -19.53 -33.46 -16.77
C LYS A 418 -19.89 -32.56 -17.94
N THR A 419 -19.61 -31.28 -17.75
CA THR A 419 -19.73 -30.24 -18.77
C THR A 419 -18.36 -29.73 -19.15
N GLU A 420 -18.23 -29.30 -20.40
CA GLU A 420 -17.03 -28.67 -20.94
C GLU A 420 -17.34 -27.25 -21.39
N PHE A 421 -16.34 -26.38 -21.29
CA PHE A 421 -16.42 -25.04 -21.85
C PHE A 421 -16.51 -25.10 -23.39
N PRO A 422 -16.98 -24.02 -24.03
CA PRO A 422 -17.01 -23.96 -25.49
C PRO A 422 -15.66 -24.27 -26.13
N ASP A 423 -15.68 -25.00 -27.24
CA ASP A 423 -14.49 -25.43 -27.97
C ASP A 423 -13.72 -24.30 -28.65
N ASP A 424 -14.33 -23.11 -28.75
CA ASP A 424 -13.70 -21.88 -29.20
C ASP A 424 -13.03 -21.07 -28.08
N TRP A 425 -13.12 -21.51 -26.81
CA TRP A 425 -12.43 -20.87 -25.69
C TRP A 425 -11.09 -21.55 -25.39
N GLU A 426 -10.04 -20.74 -25.36
CA GLU A 426 -8.71 -21.17 -24.92
C GLU A 426 -8.63 -21.26 -23.39
N ASP A 427 -7.70 -22.06 -22.87
CA ASP A 427 -7.49 -22.27 -21.42
C ASP A 427 -7.36 -20.97 -20.61
N ASP A 428 -6.59 -20.00 -21.12
CA ASP A 428 -6.42 -18.71 -20.45
C ASP A 428 -7.75 -17.92 -20.40
N GLU A 429 -8.53 -17.97 -21.47
CA GLU A 429 -9.84 -17.33 -21.51
C GLU A 429 -10.80 -17.97 -20.49
N ILE A 430 -10.85 -19.30 -20.43
CA ILE A 430 -11.67 -20.03 -19.45
C ILE A 430 -11.34 -19.57 -18.03
N ILE A 431 -10.05 -19.51 -17.69
CA ILE A 431 -9.60 -19.11 -16.36
C ILE A 431 -9.93 -17.65 -16.08
N ASP A 432 -9.73 -16.75 -17.04
CA ASP A 432 -10.09 -15.35 -16.91
C ASP A 432 -11.59 -15.16 -16.68
N ARG A 433 -12.46 -15.92 -17.37
CA ARG A 433 -13.92 -15.87 -17.14
C ARG A 433 -14.31 -16.39 -15.78
N ILE A 434 -13.70 -17.48 -15.31
CA ILE A 434 -13.93 -18.04 -13.97
C ILE A 434 -13.55 -17.02 -12.90
N VAL A 435 -12.36 -16.40 -13.01
CA VAL A 435 -11.90 -15.38 -12.06
C VAL A 435 -12.80 -14.15 -12.10
N ASP A 436 -13.26 -13.74 -13.29
CA ASP A 436 -14.17 -12.62 -13.42
C ASP A 436 -15.54 -12.90 -12.78
N VAL A 437 -16.12 -14.09 -12.97
CA VAL A 437 -17.37 -14.48 -12.28
C VAL A 437 -17.17 -14.54 -10.76
N ALA A 438 -16.03 -15.07 -10.30
CA ALA A 438 -15.69 -15.11 -8.89
C ALA A 438 -15.55 -13.72 -8.27
N ARG A 439 -15.03 -12.73 -9.00
CA ARG A 439 -14.88 -11.34 -8.54
C ARG A 439 -16.16 -10.53 -8.66
N ASN A 440 -16.90 -10.74 -9.74
CA ASN A 440 -18.06 -9.97 -10.16
C ASN A 440 -19.26 -10.92 -10.38
N PRO A 441 -19.86 -11.46 -9.29
CA PRO A 441 -20.98 -12.37 -9.43
C PRO A 441 -22.20 -11.66 -10.00
N ASP A 442 -23.03 -12.37 -10.75
CA ASP A 442 -24.34 -11.85 -11.18
C ASP A 442 -25.42 -12.10 -10.10
N HIS A 443 -25.14 -13.02 -9.16
CA HIS A 443 -25.98 -13.35 -8.01
C HIS A 443 -25.20 -13.26 -6.69
N PRO A 444 -25.85 -12.89 -5.57
CA PRO A 444 -25.20 -12.91 -4.27
C PRO A 444 -24.55 -14.27 -3.98
N PRO A 445 -23.26 -14.32 -3.60
CA PRO A 445 -22.59 -15.58 -3.29
C PRO A 445 -23.32 -16.38 -2.21
N GLU A 446 -23.44 -17.69 -2.42
CA GLU A 446 -24.16 -18.59 -1.52
C GLU A 446 -23.19 -19.39 -0.64
N LEU A 447 -23.29 -19.26 0.69
CA LEU A 447 -22.48 -20.07 1.60
C LEU A 447 -23.03 -21.50 1.67
N GLN A 448 -22.23 -22.47 1.24
CA GLN A 448 -22.55 -23.89 1.28
C GLN A 448 -22.31 -24.50 2.66
N LYS A 449 -22.90 -25.67 2.93
CA LYS A 449 -22.78 -26.40 4.22
C LYS A 449 -21.33 -26.77 4.59
N ASN A 450 -20.45 -26.88 3.59
CA ASN A 450 -19.02 -27.19 3.76
C ASN A 450 -18.16 -25.93 4.01
N GLY A 451 -18.79 -24.76 4.18
CA GLY A 451 -18.10 -23.48 4.39
C GLY A 451 -17.54 -22.84 3.13
N ARG A 452 -17.78 -23.40 1.94
CA ARG A 452 -17.35 -22.80 0.66
C ARG A 452 -18.44 -21.88 0.11
N TRP A 453 -18.03 -20.93 -0.72
CA TRP A 453 -18.95 -20.04 -1.42
C TRP A 453 -19.22 -20.57 -2.82
N LEU A 454 -20.49 -20.67 -3.20
CA LEU A 454 -20.92 -20.88 -4.57
C LEU A 454 -21.21 -19.53 -5.20
N VAL A 455 -20.54 -19.23 -6.31
CA VAL A 455 -20.64 -17.99 -7.05
C VAL A 455 -21.14 -18.30 -8.44
N LYS A 456 -22.05 -17.48 -8.97
CA LYS A 456 -22.68 -17.70 -10.26
C LYS A 456 -22.62 -16.43 -11.11
N GLY A 457 -22.40 -16.62 -12.41
CA GLY A 457 -22.46 -15.54 -13.38
C GLY A 457 -22.43 -16.05 -14.81
N ARG A 458 -22.79 -15.19 -15.75
CA ARG A 458 -22.82 -15.47 -17.18
C ARG A 458 -21.79 -14.63 -17.91
N ARG A 459 -20.99 -15.24 -18.79
CA ARG A 459 -20.01 -14.55 -19.64
C ARG A 459 -20.12 -15.06 -21.08
N ASN A 460 -20.27 -14.14 -22.03
CA ASN A 460 -20.46 -14.44 -23.45
C ASN A 460 -21.51 -15.53 -23.71
N GLY A 461 -22.63 -15.52 -22.97
CA GLY A 461 -23.70 -16.50 -23.13
C GLY A 461 -23.47 -17.85 -22.45
N VAL A 462 -22.35 -18.06 -21.75
CA VAL A 462 -22.05 -19.26 -20.93
C VAL A 462 -22.36 -18.99 -19.47
N ASP A 463 -23.18 -19.84 -18.85
CA ASP A 463 -23.44 -19.86 -17.41
C ASP A 463 -22.31 -20.58 -16.69
N ILE A 464 -21.69 -19.93 -15.71
CA ILE A 464 -20.51 -20.43 -14.99
C ILE A 464 -20.84 -20.47 -13.49
N GLU A 465 -20.57 -21.62 -12.87
CA GLU A 465 -20.56 -21.76 -11.42
C GLU A 465 -19.11 -21.89 -10.94
N VAL A 466 -18.78 -21.15 -9.89
CA VAL A 466 -17.44 -21.10 -9.29
C VAL A 466 -17.53 -21.37 -7.79
N VAL A 467 -16.69 -22.27 -7.29
CA VAL A 467 -16.58 -22.57 -5.87
C VAL A 467 -15.35 -21.86 -5.31
N VAL A 468 -15.57 -20.97 -4.35
CA VAL A 468 -14.53 -20.15 -3.72
C VAL A 468 -14.37 -20.57 -2.26
N LEU A 469 -13.14 -20.78 -1.81
CA LEU A 469 -12.83 -21.08 -0.41
C LEU A 469 -13.03 -19.84 0.48
N PRO A 470 -13.19 -19.99 1.81
CA PRO A 470 -13.32 -18.84 2.73
C PRO A 470 -12.23 -17.78 2.59
N GLY A 471 -11.00 -18.18 2.25
CA GLY A 471 -9.86 -17.29 2.04
C GLY A 471 -9.83 -16.61 0.66
N GLY A 472 -10.81 -16.85 -0.22
CA GLY A 472 -10.90 -16.21 -1.53
C GLY A 472 -10.21 -16.94 -2.68
N ARG A 473 -9.53 -18.05 -2.40
CA ARG A 473 -8.97 -18.93 -3.42
C ARG A 473 -10.08 -19.67 -4.17
N VAL A 474 -10.08 -19.60 -5.50
CA VAL A 474 -10.93 -20.40 -6.38
C VAL A 474 -10.53 -21.87 -6.26
N TRP A 475 -11.47 -22.74 -5.90
CA TRP A 475 -11.26 -24.18 -5.79
C TRP A 475 -11.58 -24.90 -7.11
N THR A 476 -12.71 -24.54 -7.73
CA THR A 476 -13.11 -25.06 -9.05
C THR A 476 -14.05 -24.07 -9.73
N GLY A 477 -14.16 -24.15 -11.06
CA GLY A 477 -15.15 -23.46 -11.86
C GLY A 477 -15.54 -24.32 -13.05
N TYR A 478 -16.81 -24.31 -13.41
CA TYR A 478 -17.35 -25.14 -14.49
C TYR A 478 -18.54 -24.47 -15.18
N PRO A 479 -18.76 -24.75 -16.48
CA PRO A 479 -19.94 -24.27 -17.16
C PRO A 479 -21.15 -25.11 -16.75
N THR A 480 -22.31 -24.49 -16.57
CA THR A 480 -23.56 -25.20 -16.26
C THR A 480 -24.55 -25.20 -17.42
N GLY A 481 -24.31 -24.38 -18.44
CA GLY A 481 -25.09 -24.29 -19.65
C GLY A 481 -24.75 -23.04 -20.45
N GLY A 482 -25.50 -22.79 -21.52
CA GLY A 482 -25.30 -21.63 -22.39
C GLY A 482 -24.76 -22.00 -23.76
N GLN A 483 -24.41 -20.98 -24.54
CA GLN A 483 -23.94 -21.17 -25.91
C GLN A 483 -22.59 -21.90 -25.94
N GLY A 484 -22.49 -22.98 -26.71
CA GLY A 484 -21.24 -23.73 -26.91
C GLY A 484 -20.88 -24.72 -25.79
N VAL A 485 -21.60 -24.73 -24.67
CA VAL A 485 -21.33 -25.68 -23.57
C VAL A 485 -21.68 -27.10 -24.01
N ILE A 486 -20.73 -28.01 -23.80
CA ILE A 486 -20.89 -29.43 -24.12
C ILE A 486 -21.28 -30.18 -22.86
N HIS A 487 -22.31 -31.03 -22.94
CA HIS A 487 -22.69 -31.95 -21.87
C HIS A 487 -22.28 -33.37 -22.22
N ASN A 488 -21.47 -34.00 -21.38
CA ASN A 488 -21.03 -35.37 -21.60
C ASN A 488 -21.95 -36.38 -20.95
N ASP A 489 -22.18 -37.50 -21.64
CA ASP A 489 -22.88 -38.65 -21.10
C ASP A 489 -22.05 -39.48 -20.11
N GLU A 490 -22.61 -40.58 -19.62
CA GLU A 490 -21.93 -41.50 -18.70
C GLU A 490 -20.72 -42.22 -19.30
N HIS A 491 -20.44 -42.04 -20.58
CA HIS A 491 -19.30 -42.57 -21.30
C HIS A 491 -18.35 -41.47 -21.79
N GLY A 492 -18.63 -40.20 -21.49
CA GLY A 492 -17.81 -39.08 -21.94
C GLY A 492 -18.12 -38.58 -23.35
N ASN A 493 -19.21 -39.04 -23.97
CA ASN A 493 -19.60 -38.56 -25.30
C ASN A 493 -20.45 -37.28 -25.18
N PRO A 494 -20.21 -36.26 -26.02
CA PRO A 494 -21.07 -35.08 -26.13
C PRO A 494 -22.55 -35.44 -26.42
N LYS A 495 -23.49 -34.76 -25.76
CA LYS A 495 -24.95 -34.93 -25.88
C LYS A 495 -25.70 -33.68 -26.29
#